data_AF-A0A368NBA5-F1
#
_entry.id   AF-A0A368NBA5-F1
#
_cell.length_a   1.000
_cell.length_b   1.000
_cell.length_c   1.000
_cell.angle_alpha   90.00
_cell.angle_beta   90.00
_cell.angle_gamma   90.00
#
_symmetry.space_group_name_H-M   'P 1'
#
loop_
_entity.id
_entity.type
_entity.pdbx_description
1 polymer ?
#
loop_
_entity_poly.entity_id
_entity_poly.type
_entity_poly.pdbx_seq_one_letter_code
_entity_poly.pdbx_strand_id
1 'polypeptide(L)' 'MSQRSPLANPVVRHAVGATGAIAVVAVAYLFLDGTVQLAAYAIAALDLVVTPQILKRAATG' A
#
# COMPACT_ATOMS: atom_id res chain seq x y z
N MET A 1 -17.92 -20.36 -13.96
CA MET A 1 -18.23 -18.96 -13.59
C MET A 1 -16.94 -18.17 -13.63
N SER A 2 -16.82 -17.16 -14.49
CA SER A 2 -15.64 -16.30 -14.53
C SER A 2 -15.59 -15.51 -13.22
N GLN A 3 -14.78 -15.94 -12.25
CA GLN A 3 -14.55 -15.15 -11.04
C GLN A 3 -13.87 -13.85 -11.46
N ARG A 4 -14.61 -12.74 -11.47
CA ARG A 4 -14.03 -11.40 -11.55
C ARG A 4 -13.17 -11.23 -10.31
N SER A 5 -11.85 -11.35 -10.48
CA SER A 5 -10.90 -11.09 -9.40
C SER A 5 -11.14 -9.68 -8.85
N PRO A 6 -11.33 -9.50 -7.53
CA PRO A 6 -11.49 -8.19 -6.91
C PRO A 6 -10.33 -7.24 -7.24
N LEU A 7 -9.14 -7.78 -7.53
CA LEU A 7 -7.92 -7.04 -7.86
C LEU A 7 -7.93 -6.45 -9.28
N ALA A 8 -8.85 -6.88 -10.14
CA ALA A 8 -9.06 -6.26 -11.46
C ALA A 8 -9.53 -4.80 -11.31
N ASN A 9 -10.22 -4.48 -10.21
CA ASN A 9 -10.68 -3.13 -9.94
C ASN A 9 -9.52 -2.23 -9.44
N PRO A 10 -9.20 -1.11 -10.15
CA PRO A 10 -8.19 -0.15 -9.71
C PRO A 10 -8.41 0.42 -8.31
N VAL A 11 -9.66 0.62 -7.91
CA VAL A 11 -9.99 1.20 -6.61
C VAL A 11 -9.60 0.24 -5.50
N VAL A 12 -9.88 -1.06 -5.67
CA VAL A 12 -9.57 -2.09 -4.65
C VAL A 12 -8.07 -2.17 -4.40
N ARG A 13 -7.25 -2.22 -5.45
CA ARG A 13 -5.80 -2.30 -5.30
C ARG A 13 -5.18 -1.05 -4.65
N HIS A 14 -5.71 0.14 -4.93
CA HIS A 14 -5.26 1.37 -4.26
C HIS A 14 -5.73 1.45 -2.82
N ALA A 15 -6.94 0.99 -2.51
CA ALA A 15 -7.44 0.92 -1.14
C ALA A 15 -6.56 0.03 -0.26
N VAL A 16 -6.08 -1.10 -0.79
CA VAL A 16 -5.13 -1.98 -0.08
C VAL A 16 -3.82 -1.25 0.23
N GLY A 17 -3.15 -0.67 -0.79
CA GLY A 17 -1.91 0.08 -0.58
C GLY A 17 -2.08 1.31 0.32
N ALA A 18 -3.22 2.01 0.22
CA ALA A 18 -3.50 3.17 1.05
C ALA A 18 -3.73 2.81 2.51
N THR A 19 -4.41 1.72 2.80
CA THR A 19 -4.67 1.30 4.19
C THR A 19 -3.37 0.95 4.92
N GLY A 20 -2.46 0.22 4.24
CA GLY A 20 -1.13 -0.09 4.76
C GLY A 20 -0.29 1.17 4.98
N ALA A 21 -0.21 2.03 3.97
CA ALA A 21 0.51 3.30 4.06
C ALA A 21 0.00 4.21 5.19
N ILE A 22 -1.33 4.34 5.36
CA ILE A 22 -1.93 5.13 6.45
C ILE A 22 -1.54 4.57 7.82
N ALA A 23 -1.58 3.24 7.99
CA ALA A 23 -1.19 2.61 9.24
C ALA A 23 0.29 2.87 9.57
N VAL A 24 1.18 2.74 8.58
CA VAL A 24 2.62 3.01 8.76
C VAL A 24 2.87 4.49 9.07
N VAL A 25 2.21 5.41 8.36
CA VAL A 25 2.31 6.86 8.64
C VAL A 25 1.85 7.18 10.05
N ALA A 26 0.73 6.61 10.49
CA ALA A 26 0.20 6.82 11.83
C ALA A 26 1.18 6.33 12.89
N VAL A 27 1.75 5.13 12.72
CA VAL A 27 2.76 4.59 13.65
C VAL A 27 4.01 5.45 13.66
N ALA A 28 4.51 5.85 12.49
CA ALA A 28 5.70 6.67 12.38
C ALA A 28 5.53 8.05 13.03
N TYR A 29 4.37 8.68 12.84
CA TYR A 29 4.07 9.96 13.44
C TYR A 29 3.90 9.89 14.96
N LEU A 30 3.25 8.84 15.47
CA LEU A 30 2.91 8.74 16.89
C LEU A 30 4.04 8.17 17.76
N PHE A 31 4.94 7.37 17.20
CA PHE A 31 5.88 6.57 18.01
C PHE A 31 7.34 6.60 17.56
N LEU A 32 7.67 7.16 16.40
CA LEU A 32 9.04 7.16 15.87
C LEU A 32 9.60 8.58 15.79
N ASP A 33 10.92 8.69 15.97
CA ASP A 33 11.65 9.95 15.87
C ASP A 33 12.86 9.83 14.93
N GLY A 34 13.33 10.99 14.47
CA GLY A 34 14.56 11.14 13.70
C GLY A 34 14.57 10.32 12.40
N THR A 35 15.70 9.69 12.09
CA THR A 35 15.91 8.99 10.81
C THR A 35 14.95 7.81 10.62
N VAL A 36 14.55 7.13 11.70
CA VAL A 36 13.65 5.96 11.61
C VAL A 36 12.25 6.39 11.16
N GLN A 37 11.77 7.55 11.64
CA GLN A 37 10.51 8.13 11.18
C GLN A 37 10.53 8.45 9.69
N LEU A 38 11.62 9.08 9.19
CA LEU A 38 11.78 9.37 7.77
C LEU A 38 11.84 8.11 6.90
N ALA A 39 12.54 7.07 7.37
CA ALA A 39 12.58 5.78 6.68
C ALA A 39 11.18 5.13 6.62
N ALA A 40 10.40 5.20 7.70
CA ALA A 40 9.04 4.70 7.74
C ALA A 40 8.11 5.45 6.77
N TYR A 41 8.26 6.77 6.62
CA TYR A 41 7.52 7.53 5.61
C TYR A 41 7.92 7.14 4.19
N ALA A 42 9.20 6.90 3.93
CA ALA A 42 9.64 6.39 2.62
C ALA A 42 9.01 5.02 2.31
N ILE A 43 8.95 4.13 3.30
CA ILE A 43 8.29 2.82 3.17
C ILE A 43 6.79 2.99 2.90
N ALA A 44 6.10 3.89 3.63
CA ALA A 44 4.68 4.14 3.41
C ALA A 44 4.39 4.68 2.00
N ALA A 45 5.23 5.58 1.49
CA ALA A 45 5.12 6.08 0.13
C ALA A 45 5.35 4.96 -0.91
N LEU A 46 6.31 4.08 -0.66
CA LEU A 46 6.54 2.90 -1.50
C LEU A 46 5.34 1.96 -1.46
N ASP A 47 4.78 1.67 -0.29
CA ASP A 47 3.60 0.80 -0.17
C ASP A 47 2.41 1.36 -0.98
N LEU A 48 2.14 2.66 -0.84
CA LEU A 48 1.06 3.33 -1.57
C LEU A 48 1.20 3.22 -3.10
N VAL A 49 2.43 3.22 -3.63
CA VAL A 49 2.69 3.23 -5.08
C VAL A 49 2.94 1.84 -5.64
N VAL A 50 3.68 0.99 -4.91
CA VAL A 50 4.17 -0.30 -5.39
C VAL A 50 3.11 -1.39 -5.19
N THR A 51 2.42 -1.42 -4.05
CA THR A 51 1.42 -2.45 -3.75
C THR A 51 0.31 -2.51 -4.82
N PRO A 52 -0.27 -1.39 -5.29
CA PRO A 52 -1.24 -1.44 -6.38
C PRO A 52 -0.67 -2.02 -7.68
N GLN A 53 0.61 -1.80 -7.99
CA GLN A 53 1.24 -2.35 -9.19
C GLN A 53 1.46 -3.85 -9.08
N ILE A 54 1.88 -4.34 -7.92
CA ILE A 54 2.02 -5.78 -7.66
C ILE A 54 0.65 -6.46 -7.78
N LEU A 55 -0.38 -5.91 -7.13
CA LEU A 55 -1.74 -6.45 -7.20
C LEU A 55 -2.32 -6.42 -8.63
N LYS A 56 -2.01 -5.39 -9.41
CA LYS A 56 -2.36 -5.34 -10.83
C LYS A 56 -1.72 -6.50 -11.60
N ARG A 57 -0.42 -6.76 -11.40
CA ARG A 57 0.28 -7.90 -12.04
C ARG A 57 -0.33 -9.23 -11.62
N ALA A 58 -0.62 -9.40 -10.32
CA ALA A 58 -1.26 -10.60 -9.79
C ALA A 58 -2.68 -10.83 -10.34
N ALA A 59 -3.41 -9.76 -10.69
CA ALA A 59 -4.73 -9.87 -11.32
C ALA A 59 -4.69 -10.31 -12.79
N THR A 60 -3.52 -10.24 -13.43
CA THR A 60 -3.34 -10.53 -14.87
C THR A 60 -2.51 -11.80 -15.14
N GLY A 61 -1.88 -12.36 -14.09
CA GLY A 61 -1.05 -13.55 -14.16
C GLY A 61 -1.79 -14.82 -13.79
#